data_AF-A0A7W0SLB7-F1
#
_entry.id   AF-A0A7W0SLB7-F1
#
_cell.length_a   1.000
_cell.length_b   1.000
_cell.length_c   1.000
_cell.angle_alpha   90.00
_cell.angle_beta   90.00
_cell.angle_gamma   90.00
#
_symmetry.space_group_name_H-M   'P 1'
#
loop_
_entity.id
_entity.type
_entity.pdbx_description
1 polymer ?
#
loop_
_entity_poly.entity_id
_entity_poly.type
_entity_poly.pdbx_seq_one_letter_code
_entity_poly.pdbx_strand_id
1 'polypeptide(L)' 'MSSKLRRFEILFPQQYNDGREIPRKLRGQALKEIVDQFGAASFEPTAIEGYWHHEGVLYTDSLSR' A
#
# COMPACT_ATOMS: atom_id res chain seq x y z
N MET A 1 8.04 15.19 28.28
CA MET A 1 8.64 14.36 27.22
C MET A 1 7.88 14.61 25.93
N SER A 2 8.49 15.13 24.88
CA SER A 2 7.85 15.18 23.56
C SER A 2 7.92 13.78 22.98
N SER A 3 6.82 13.02 22.98
CA SER A 3 6.76 11.84 22.13
C SER A 3 6.79 12.35 20.69
N LYS A 4 7.89 12.13 19.96
CA LYS A 4 7.93 12.36 18.52
C LYS A 4 6.98 11.35 17.88
N LEU A 5 5.73 11.76 17.65
CA LEU A 5 4.79 11.01 16.84
C LEU A 5 5.43 10.84 15.44
N ARG A 6 5.50 9.60 14.97
CA ARG A 6 5.98 9.26 13.63
C ARG A 6 4.80 8.81 12.81
N ARG A 7 4.59 9.46 11.67
CA ARG A 7 3.67 9.00 10.64
C ARG A 7 4.42 8.06 9.70
N PHE A 8 3.83 6.90 9.46
CA PHE A 8 4.28 5.98 8.41
C PHE A 8 3.30 6.09 7.24
N GLU A 9 3.81 5.93 6.02
CA GLU A 9 3.03 5.85 4.79
C GLU A 9 3.38 4.53 4.11
N ILE A 10 2.36 3.80 3.67
CA ILE A 10 2.52 2.46 3.08
C ILE A 10 1.85 2.51 1.72
N LEU A 11 2.60 2.21 0.67
CA LEU A 11 2.02 2.01 -0.65
C LEU A 11 1.43 0.60 -0.72
N PHE A 12 0.12 0.55 -0.92
CA PHE A 12 -0.68 -0.66 -0.88
C PHE A 12 -0.97 -1.14 -2.31
N PRO A 13 -0.48 -2.32 -2.72
CA PRO A 13 -0.62 -2.80 -4.09
C PRO A 13 -2.08 -3.08 -4.45
N GLN A 14 -2.44 -2.81 -5.71
CA GLN A 14 -3.75 -3.16 -6.26
C GLN A 14 -3.73 -4.44 -7.09
N GLN A 15 -2.53 -4.90 -7.49
CA GLN A 15 -2.32 -6.08 -8.30
C GLN A 15 -1.25 -7.00 -7.70
N TYR A 16 -1.34 -8.28 -7.99
CA TYR A 16 -0.27 -9.24 -7.77
C TYR A 16 0.85 -9.03 -8.80
N ASN A 17 2.01 -9.65 -8.58
CA ASN A 17 3.16 -9.57 -9.50
C ASN A 17 2.86 -10.12 -10.91
N ASP A 18 1.78 -10.89 -11.07
CA ASP A 18 1.31 -11.40 -12.35
C ASP A 18 0.23 -10.51 -13.01
N GLY A 19 -0.04 -9.34 -12.45
CA GLY A 19 -0.98 -8.34 -12.96
C GLY A 19 -2.44 -8.58 -12.58
N ARG A 20 -2.78 -9.70 -11.92
CA ARG A 20 -4.16 -9.92 -11.46
C ARG A 20 -4.52 -8.96 -10.33
N GLU A 21 -5.76 -8.45 -10.33
CA GLU A 21 -6.24 -7.58 -9.26
C GLU A 21 -6.28 -8.32 -7.91
N ILE A 22 -5.90 -7.60 -6.86
CA ILE A 22 -6.04 -8.08 -5.49
C ILE A 22 -7.51 -7.93 -5.05
N PRO A 23 -8.18 -9.03 -4.64
CA PRO A 23 -9.55 -8.97 -4.15
C PRO A 23 -9.73 -7.94 -3.04
N ARG A 24 -10.79 -7.12 -3.15
CA ARG A 24 -11.10 -6.07 -2.17
C ARG A 24 -11.17 -6.60 -0.73
N LYS A 25 -11.60 -7.85 -0.53
CA LYS A 25 -11.68 -8.49 0.78
C LYS A 25 -10.30 -8.66 1.44
N LEU A 26 -9.27 -8.99 0.65
CA LEU A 26 -7.90 -9.12 1.14
C LEU A 26 -7.29 -7.76 1.48
N ARG A 27 -7.59 -6.72 0.69
CA ARG A 27 -7.20 -5.34 1.03
C ARG A 27 -7.81 -4.88 2.35
N GLY A 28 -9.10 -5.17 2.56
CA GLY A 28 -9.79 -4.88 3.81
C GLY A 28 -9.21 -5.65 5.01
N GLN A 29 -8.80 -6.90 4.81
CA GLN A 29 -8.13 -7.68 5.84
C GLN A 29 -6.79 -7.07 6.24
N ALA A 30 -5.94 -6.73 5.28
CA ALA A 30 -4.65 -6.12 5.56
C ALA A 30 -4.77 -4.74 6.22
N LEU A 31 -5.74 -3.92 5.82
CA LEU A 31 -6.05 -2.66 6.52
C LEU A 31 -6.44 -2.90 7.98
N LYS A 32 -7.23 -3.95 8.26
CA LYS A 32 -7.55 -4.34 9.63
C LYS A 32 -6.30 -4.75 10.41
N GLU A 33 -5.40 -5.52 9.81
CA GLU A 33 -4.13 -5.93 10.44
C GLU A 33 -3.24 -4.71 10.77
N ILE A 34 -3.19 -3.71 9.87
CA ILE A 34 -2.48 -2.45 10.13
C ILE A 34 -3.11 -1.69 11.30
N VAL A 35 -4.44 -1.57 11.35
CA VAL A 35 -5.13 -0.91 12.48
C VAL A 35 -4.90 -1.67 13.78
N ASP A 36 -4.95 -3.01 13.76
CA ASP A 36 -4.72 -3.84 14.94
C ASP A 36 -3.29 -3.66 15.48
N GLN A 37 -2.29 -3.42 14.61
CA GLN A 37 -0.89 -3.20 15.01
C GLN A 37 -0.57 -1.76 15.42
N PHE A 38 -1.10 -0.76 14.69
CA PHE A 38 -0.72 0.65 14.85
C PHE A 38 -1.77 1.50 15.57
N GLY A 39 -2.96 0.95 15.83
CA GLY A 39 -4.08 1.60 16.49
C GLY A 39 -4.95 2.48 15.57
N ALA A 40 -4.45 2.88 14.40
CA ALA A 40 -5.20 3.65 13.41
C ALA A 40 -4.55 3.58 12.02
N ALA A 41 -5.37 3.77 10.98
CA ALA A 41 -4.94 3.96 9.59
C ALA A 41 -5.89 4.92 8.87
N SER A 42 -5.36 5.68 7.91
CA SER A 42 -6.14 6.36 6.87
C SER A 42 -5.87 5.65 5.55
N PHE A 43 -6.85 5.62 4.65
CA PHE A 43 -6.71 4.95 3.36
C PHE A 43 -7.32 5.79 2.24
N GLU A 44 -6.50 6.12 1.24
CA GLU A 44 -6.85 6.77 -0.01
C GLU A 44 -6.94 5.71 -1.13
N PRO A 45 -8.15 5.38 -1.61
CA PRO A 45 -8.35 4.32 -2.60
C PRO A 45 -7.95 4.73 -4.03
N THR A 46 -7.65 6.01 -4.25
CA THR A 46 -7.24 6.53 -5.56
C THR A 46 -5.94 5.87 -5.99
N ALA A 47 -5.90 5.42 -7.25
CA ALA A 47 -4.73 4.77 -7.80
C ALA A 47 -3.56 5.76 -7.94
N ILE A 48 -2.39 5.33 -7.48
CA ILE A 48 -1.09 5.98 -7.71
C ILE A 48 -0.31 5.09 -8.67
N GLU A 49 0.10 5.66 -9.80
CA GLU A 49 0.95 4.96 -10.76
C GLU A 49 2.42 5.02 -10.31
N GLY A 50 3.02 3.86 -10.11
CA GLY A 50 4.44 3.70 -9.82
C GLY A 50 5.21 3.35 -11.08
N TYR A 51 6.40 3.94 -11.24
CA TYR A 51 7.33 3.64 -12.34
C TYR A 51 8.72 3.43 -11.75
N TRP A 52 9.33 2.27 -11.98
CA TRP A 52 10.65 1.97 -11.43
C TRP A 52 11.45 1.05 -12.35
N HIS A 53 12.78 1.18 -12.31
CA HIS A 53 13.68 0.36 -13.12
C HIS A 53 14.29 -0.76 -12.27
N HIS A 54 14.36 -1.96 -12.84
CA HIS A 54 15.13 -3.06 -12.27
C HIS A 54 15.73 -3.91 -13.39
N GLU A 55 17.05 -4.13 -13.31
CA GLU A 55 17.84 -4.84 -14.32
C GLU A 55 17.63 -4.29 -15.75
N GLY A 56 17.45 -2.96 -15.87
CA GLY A 56 17.22 -2.28 -17.15
C GLY A 56 15.80 -2.40 -17.70
N VAL A 57 14.89 -3.09 -17.00
CA VAL A 57 13.47 -3.17 -17.34
C VAL A 57 12.69 -2.11 -16.55
N LEU A 58 11.82 -1.36 -17.24
CA LEU A 58 10.88 -0.45 -16.61
C LEU A 58 9.63 -1.24 -16.19
N TYR A 59 9.32 -1.19 -14.89
CA TYR A 59 8.13 -1.77 -14.29
C TYR A 59 7.13 -0.67 -13.96
N THR A 60 5.85 -1.04 -14.01
CA THR A 60 4.72 -0.17 -13.70
C THR A 60 3.83 -0.83 -12.67
N ASP A 61 3.45 -0.10 -11.63
CA ASP A 61 2.56 -0.59 -10.57
C ASP A 61 1.36 0.33 -10.39
N SER A 62 0.23 -0.24 -9.95
CA SER A 62 -0.93 0.51 -9.48
C SER A 62 -1.08 0.32 -7.98
N LEU A 63 -0.99 1.42 -7.24
CA LEU A 63 -0.90 1.46 -5.78
C LEU A 63 -2.03 2.30 -5.18
N SER A 64 -2.25 2.16 -3.87
CA SER A 64 -3.11 3.02 -3.02
C SER A 64 -2.30 3.38 -1.76
N ARG A 65 -2.75 4.29 -0.89
CA ARG A 65 -1.96 4.68 0.30
C ARG A 65 -2.79 4.92 1.54
#